data_AF-A0A7C9V152-F1
#
_entry.id   AF-A0A7C9V152-F1
#
_cell.length_a   1.000
_cell.length_b   1.000
_cell.length_c   1.000
_cell.angle_alpha   90.00
_cell.angle_beta   90.00
_cell.angle_gamma   90.00
#
_symmetry.space_group_name_H-M   'P 1'
#
loop_
_entity.id
_entity.type
_entity.pdbx_description
1 polymer ?
#
loop_
_entity_poly.entity_id
_entity_poly.type
_entity_poly.pdbx_seq_one_letter_code
_entity_poly.pdbx_strand_id
1 'polypeptide(L)'
;MTSLLARAALILAGLALLPSCTWSGGDIGDPVERKLHWFSFVGGDDIRTTCAAGTPDRFRLVYNADYNEQLRIYEVDSLRRLLTIRVVNQGAMGKLSGDDLLAPWRATEAKVQLDQDGYDRLIQGFAQGGMFAPPPVGLELPSRSFFWTAAMCRDGRFGLTAWKYPSVSFAAMGFDVQLFALDTTGIEINPARELPVDPVWNDKASRLEVPNFSLKVTADGLLQ
;
A
#
# COMPACT_ATOMS: atom_id res chain seq x y z
N MET A 1 19.71 -57.38 -26.72
CA MET A 1 19.38 -56.25 -27.62
C MET A 1 17.85 -56.15 -27.70
N THR A 2 17.33 -54.91 -27.77
CA THR A 2 15.91 -54.54 -27.96
C THR A 2 14.90 -54.93 -26.86
N SER A 3 14.84 -54.20 -25.73
CA SER A 3 13.53 -53.84 -25.11
C SER A 3 13.61 -52.85 -23.93
N LEU A 4 14.76 -52.67 -23.27
CA LEU A 4 14.80 -51.90 -22.01
C LEU A 4 15.01 -50.39 -22.15
N LEU A 5 15.50 -49.91 -23.29
CA LEU A 5 15.73 -48.47 -23.52
C LEU A 5 14.44 -47.69 -23.89
N ALA A 6 13.34 -48.37 -24.20
CA ALA A 6 12.10 -47.72 -24.62
C ALA A 6 11.17 -47.30 -23.46
N ARG A 7 11.44 -47.74 -22.22
CA ARG A 7 10.59 -47.42 -21.06
C ARG A 7 11.14 -46.30 -20.16
N ALA A 8 12.42 -45.93 -20.32
CA ALA A 8 13.04 -44.86 -19.54
C ALA A 8 12.84 -43.46 -20.12
N ALA A 9 12.38 -43.34 -21.37
CA ALA A 9 12.14 -42.05 -22.03
C ALA A 9 10.73 -41.48 -21.80
N LEU A 10 9.85 -42.19 -21.10
CA LEU A 10 8.43 -41.83 -20.92
C LEU A 10 8.08 -41.32 -19.51
N ILE A 11 9.05 -41.19 -18.61
CA ILE A 11 8.83 -40.66 -17.24
C ILE A 11 9.42 -39.25 -17.07
N LEU A 12 10.19 -38.74 -18.04
CA LEU A 12 10.83 -37.42 -17.99
C LEU A 12 10.17 -36.34 -18.89
N ALA A 13 8.90 -36.50 -19.24
CA ALA A 13 8.14 -35.56 -20.08
C ALA A 13 6.89 -34.99 -19.36
N GLY A 14 6.85 -35.01 -18.02
CA GLY A 14 5.70 -34.61 -17.21
C GLY A 14 5.79 -33.24 -16.51
N LEU A 15 6.91 -32.52 -16.62
CA LEU A 15 7.06 -31.16 -16.08
C LEU A 15 7.28 -30.17 -17.22
N ALA A 16 6.23 -29.46 -17.66
CA ALA A 16 6.31 -28.08 -18.20
C ALA A 16 4.98 -27.54 -18.78
N LEU A 17 3.82 -27.94 -18.28
CA LEU A 17 2.55 -27.27 -18.63
C LEU A 17 1.71 -27.05 -17.37
N LEU A 18 2.27 -26.34 -16.39
CA LEU A 18 1.41 -25.51 -15.55
C LEU A 18 1.04 -24.33 -16.44
N PRO A 19 -0.24 -24.13 -16.81
CA PRO A 19 -0.64 -22.84 -17.33
C PRO A 19 -0.26 -21.83 -16.25
N SER A 20 0.71 -20.96 -16.56
CA SER A 20 0.78 -19.69 -15.86
C SER A 20 -0.59 -19.09 -16.04
N CYS A 21 -1.36 -18.96 -14.95
CA CYS A 21 -2.51 -18.10 -14.91
C CYS A 21 -1.98 -16.67 -15.14
N THR A 22 -1.68 -16.34 -16.39
CA THR A 22 -1.53 -14.98 -16.86
C THR A 22 -2.93 -14.40 -16.83
N TRP A 23 -3.22 -13.82 -15.67
CA TRP A 23 -4.31 -12.91 -15.38
C TRP A 23 -4.89 -12.24 -16.63
N SER A 24 -6.08 -12.67 -17.05
CA SER A 24 -6.98 -11.90 -17.90
C SER A 24 -8.00 -11.24 -16.99
N GLY A 25 -8.03 -9.91 -16.98
CA GLY A 25 -8.82 -9.07 -16.09
C GLY A 25 -10.16 -9.71 -15.67
N GLY A 26 -10.27 -9.98 -14.38
CA GLY A 26 -11.46 -10.50 -13.71
C GLY A 26 -12.12 -9.41 -12.88
N ASP A 27 -13.43 -9.53 -12.81
CA ASP A 27 -14.45 -8.66 -12.21
C ASP A 27 -14.03 -7.86 -10.95
N ILE A 28 -14.08 -6.52 -11.05
CA ILE A 28 -13.80 -5.57 -9.93
C ILE A 28 -15.05 -5.37 -9.04
N GLY A 29 -16.11 -6.17 -9.24
CA GLY A 29 -17.42 -6.03 -8.59
C GLY A 29 -17.51 -6.47 -7.12
N ASP A 30 -16.64 -7.34 -6.60
CA ASP A 30 -16.73 -7.87 -5.23
C ASP A 30 -16.00 -6.96 -4.19
N PRO A 31 -16.69 -6.44 -3.16
CA PRO A 31 -16.07 -5.71 -2.06
C PRO A 31 -14.96 -6.48 -1.33
N VAL A 32 -15.00 -7.82 -1.29
CA VAL A 32 -13.98 -8.66 -0.66
C VAL A 32 -12.71 -8.69 -1.49
N GLU A 33 -12.80 -8.95 -2.80
CA GLU A 33 -11.63 -8.94 -3.69
C GLU A 33 -10.95 -7.57 -3.72
N ARG A 34 -11.74 -6.49 -3.75
CA ARG A 34 -11.23 -5.11 -3.63
C ARG A 34 -10.47 -4.86 -2.33
N LYS A 35 -10.94 -5.40 -1.19
CA LYS A 35 -10.24 -5.28 0.10
C LYS A 35 -8.92 -6.05 0.06
N LEU A 36 -8.91 -7.26 -0.47
CA LEU A 36 -7.69 -8.06 -0.60
C LEU A 36 -6.65 -7.36 -1.48
N HIS A 37 -7.07 -6.77 -2.59
CA HIS A 37 -6.19 -5.96 -3.45
C HIS A 37 -5.66 -4.72 -2.72
N TRP A 38 -6.50 -4.04 -1.94
CA TRP A 38 -6.05 -2.92 -1.10
C TRP A 38 -5.02 -3.37 -0.06
N PHE A 39 -5.24 -4.49 0.63
CA PHE A 39 -4.36 -4.94 1.70
C PHE A 39 -3.01 -5.37 1.14
N SER A 40 -3.02 -6.09 0.01
CA SER A 40 -1.84 -6.48 -0.74
C SER A 40 -1.05 -5.26 -1.24
N PHE A 41 -1.75 -4.21 -1.71
CA PHE A 41 -1.12 -2.96 -2.15
C PHE A 41 -0.47 -2.19 -0.98
N VAL A 42 -1.18 -2.03 0.13
CA VAL A 42 -0.68 -1.33 1.34
C VAL A 42 0.45 -2.14 2.00
N GLY A 43 0.36 -3.46 1.98
CA GLY A 43 1.39 -4.39 2.42
C GLY A 43 2.59 -4.49 1.47
N GLY A 44 2.46 -3.97 0.25
CA GLY A 44 3.53 -3.92 -0.75
C GLY A 44 3.93 -5.29 -1.28
N ASP A 45 2.98 -6.20 -1.54
CA ASP A 45 3.30 -7.53 -2.06
C ASP A 45 3.99 -7.46 -3.43
N ASP A 46 3.63 -6.49 -4.27
CA ASP A 46 4.32 -6.18 -5.52
C ASP A 46 5.78 -5.75 -5.28
N ILE A 47 6.03 -4.98 -4.22
CA ILE A 47 7.38 -4.57 -3.81
C ILE A 47 8.14 -5.78 -3.29
N ARG A 48 7.53 -6.62 -2.45
CA ARG A 48 8.14 -7.81 -1.88
C ARG A 48 8.55 -8.81 -2.95
N THR A 49 7.62 -9.16 -3.84
CA THR A 49 7.79 -10.18 -4.89
C THR A 49 8.92 -9.86 -5.85
N THR A 50 9.18 -8.58 -6.09
CA THR A 50 10.25 -8.13 -6.99
C THR A 50 11.47 -7.57 -6.25
N CYS A 51 11.51 -7.61 -4.91
CA CYS A 51 12.65 -7.14 -4.14
C CYS A 51 13.73 -8.22 -4.03
N ALA A 52 14.84 -8.03 -4.74
CA ALA A 52 15.99 -8.91 -4.70
C ALA A 52 17.30 -8.10 -4.83
N ALA A 53 18.43 -8.75 -4.55
CA ALA A 53 19.75 -8.14 -4.75
C ALA A 53 19.90 -7.53 -6.16
N GLY A 54 20.33 -6.28 -6.24
CA GLY A 54 20.48 -5.54 -7.51
C GLY A 54 19.19 -4.86 -8.01
N THR A 55 18.06 -5.04 -7.33
CA THR A 55 16.84 -4.25 -7.61
C THR A 55 17.03 -2.84 -7.04
N PRO A 56 16.72 -1.78 -7.80
CA PRO A 56 16.75 -0.42 -7.27
C PRO A 56 15.82 -0.27 -6.06
N ASP A 57 16.23 0.59 -5.13
CA ASP A 57 15.42 0.92 -3.97
C ASP A 57 14.09 1.56 -4.38
N ARG A 58 13.03 1.23 -3.65
CA ARG A 58 11.72 1.86 -3.83
C ARG A 58 10.96 1.86 -2.53
N PHE A 59 10.14 2.89 -2.36
CA PHE A 59 9.46 3.17 -1.11
C PHE A 59 8.01 3.50 -1.44
N ARG A 60 7.05 2.84 -0.79
CA ARG A 60 5.62 3.21 -0.82
C ARG A 60 5.19 3.54 0.59
N LEU A 61 4.70 4.75 0.79
CA LEU A 61 4.08 5.18 2.04
C LEU A 61 2.60 5.48 1.79
N VAL A 62 1.74 4.95 2.66
CA VAL A 62 0.30 5.18 2.59
C VAL A 62 -0.15 5.89 3.87
N TYR A 63 -0.68 7.09 3.72
CA TYR A 63 -1.36 7.82 4.78
C TYR A 63 -2.86 7.56 4.69
N ASN A 64 -3.40 6.89 5.71
CA ASN A 64 -4.82 6.74 5.91
C ASN A 64 -5.30 7.87 6.82
N ALA A 65 -6.05 8.82 6.26
CA ALA A 65 -6.59 9.97 6.96
C ALA A 65 -8.09 9.78 7.18
N ASP A 66 -8.44 8.71 7.91
CA ASP A 66 -9.73 8.01 7.79
C ASP A 66 -9.96 7.49 6.35
N TYR A 67 -10.09 6.18 6.20
CA TYR A 67 -10.27 5.53 4.90
C TYR A 67 -11.44 6.14 4.13
N ASN A 68 -12.51 6.52 4.84
CA ASN A 68 -13.72 7.09 4.27
C ASN A 68 -13.65 8.60 4.01
N GLU A 69 -12.54 9.26 4.37
CA GLU A 69 -12.34 10.69 4.12
C GLU A 69 -11.25 10.90 3.07
N GLN A 70 -10.03 10.41 3.31
CA GLN A 70 -8.90 10.62 2.42
C GLN A 70 -7.81 9.55 2.56
N LEU A 71 -7.25 9.15 1.41
CA LEU A 71 -6.03 8.37 1.32
C LEU A 71 -4.97 9.16 0.56
N ARG A 72 -3.74 9.17 1.04
CA ARG A 72 -2.58 9.68 0.29
C ARG A 72 -1.53 8.60 0.16
N ILE A 73 -1.01 8.44 -1.05
CA ILE A 73 -0.02 7.43 -1.39
C ILE A 73 1.19 8.16 -1.96
N TYR A 74 2.36 7.88 -1.41
CA TYR A 74 3.64 8.42 -1.85
C TYR A 74 4.52 7.26 -2.30
N GLU A 75 4.95 7.29 -3.55
CA GLU A 75 5.87 6.30 -4.11
C GLU A 75 7.15 6.97 -4.58
N VAL A 76 8.29 6.52 -4.06
CA VAL A 76 9.61 7.03 -4.42
C VAL A 76 10.36 5.96 -5.20
N ASP A 77 10.73 6.28 -6.43
CA ASP A 77 11.62 5.49 -7.28
C ASP A 77 13.06 6.04 -7.16
N SER A 78 13.97 5.23 -6.62
CA SER A 78 15.37 5.66 -6.39
C SER A 78 16.16 5.89 -7.68
N LEU A 79 15.92 5.06 -8.71
CA LEU A 79 16.65 5.12 -9.97
C LEU A 79 16.30 6.41 -10.73
N ARG A 80 15.02 6.78 -10.71
CA ARG A 80 14.51 7.98 -11.36
C ARG A 80 14.55 9.20 -10.45
N ARG A 81 14.78 9.04 -9.15
CA ARG A 81 14.59 10.07 -8.11
C ARG A 81 13.25 10.78 -8.28
N LEU A 82 12.20 9.98 -8.48
CA LEU A 82 10.87 10.48 -8.78
C LEU A 82 9.93 10.15 -7.62
N LEU A 83 9.32 11.18 -7.03
CA LEU A 83 8.23 11.04 -6.09
C LEU A 83 6.91 11.13 -6.86
N THR A 84 6.11 10.07 -6.81
CA THR A 84 4.72 10.05 -7.31
C THR A 84 3.78 10.12 -6.13
N ILE A 85 2.80 11.01 -6.20
CA ILE A 85 1.83 11.29 -5.13
C ILE A 85 0.45 11.04 -5.69
N ARG A 86 -0.36 10.27 -4.98
CA ARG A 86 -1.75 9.99 -5.35
C ARG A 86 -2.66 10.25 -4.17
N VAL A 87 -3.69 11.06 -4.40
CA VAL A 87 -4.67 11.43 -3.38
C VAL A 87 -6.04 10.96 -3.81
N VAL A 88 -6.68 10.16 -2.97
CA VAL A 88 -8.05 9.69 -3.15
C VAL A 88 -8.92 10.34 -2.08
N ASN A 89 -9.86 11.18 -2.51
CA ASN A 89 -10.89 11.75 -1.64
C ASN A 89 -12.20 11.00 -1.87
N GLN A 90 -12.88 10.57 -0.81
CA GLN A 90 -14.17 9.90 -0.97
C GLN A 90 -15.35 10.88 -1.18
N GLY A 91 -15.11 12.20 -1.20
CA GLY A 91 -16.12 13.24 -1.46
C GLY A 91 -16.82 13.17 -2.83
N ALA A 92 -16.41 12.27 -3.74
CA ALA A 92 -17.06 12.04 -5.03
C ALA A 92 -18.27 11.08 -4.97
N MET A 93 -18.59 10.48 -3.81
CA MET A 93 -19.64 9.45 -3.66
C MET A 93 -21.08 9.91 -3.96
N GLY A 94 -21.34 11.20 -4.13
CA GLY A 94 -22.69 11.73 -4.41
C GLY A 94 -23.16 11.64 -5.88
N LYS A 95 -22.32 11.18 -6.81
CA LYS A 95 -22.64 11.08 -8.25
C LYS A 95 -22.19 9.75 -8.83
N LEU A 96 -22.83 8.65 -8.43
CA LEU A 96 -22.58 7.33 -9.00
C LEU A 96 -23.68 6.99 -10.00
N SER A 97 -23.34 6.97 -11.29
CA SER A 97 -24.07 6.22 -12.31
C SER A 97 -23.50 4.80 -12.38
N GLY A 98 -24.34 3.80 -12.65
CA GLY A 98 -23.96 2.37 -12.66
C GLY A 98 -22.83 1.99 -13.63
N ASP A 99 -22.43 2.90 -14.53
CA ASP A 99 -21.47 2.63 -15.60
C ASP A 99 -20.03 3.12 -15.31
N ASP A 100 -19.77 3.84 -14.21
CA ASP A 100 -18.41 4.31 -13.85
C ASP A 100 -17.96 3.77 -12.49
N LEU A 101 -17.57 2.49 -12.50
CA LEU A 101 -17.09 1.72 -11.34
C LEU A 101 -15.79 2.28 -10.70
N LEU A 102 -15.09 3.20 -11.38
CA LEU A 102 -13.84 3.81 -10.90
C LEU A 102 -14.00 5.28 -10.48
N ALA A 103 -15.18 5.89 -10.67
CA ALA A 103 -15.46 7.29 -10.30
C ALA A 103 -15.08 7.68 -8.86
N PRO A 104 -15.32 6.86 -7.80
CA PRO A 104 -14.96 7.22 -6.43
C PRO A 104 -13.44 7.17 -6.16
N TRP A 105 -12.66 6.55 -7.05
CA TRP A 105 -11.24 6.24 -6.86
C TRP A 105 -10.33 6.97 -7.84
N ARG A 106 -10.82 8.00 -8.54
CA ARG A 106 -9.95 8.85 -9.38
C ARG A 106 -8.96 9.57 -8.49
N ALA A 107 -7.79 8.96 -8.33
CA ALA A 107 -6.69 9.58 -7.64
C ALA A 107 -6.29 10.85 -8.41
N THR A 108 -6.19 11.96 -7.68
CA THR A 108 -5.43 13.12 -8.18
C THR A 108 -3.96 12.75 -8.05
N GLU A 109 -3.23 12.79 -9.17
CA GLU A 109 -1.82 12.43 -9.22
C GLU A 109 -0.94 13.67 -9.39
N ALA A 110 0.16 13.73 -8.66
CA ALA A 110 1.26 14.66 -8.89
C ALA A 110 2.58 13.89 -8.96
N LYS A 111 3.56 14.46 -9.68
CA LYS A 111 4.92 13.89 -9.80
C LYS A 111 5.94 14.99 -9.54
N VAL A 112 6.87 14.70 -8.65
CA VAL A 112 7.94 15.61 -8.28
C VAL A 112 9.27 14.94 -8.60
N GLN A 113 10.01 15.55 -9.53
CA GLN A 113 11.39 15.17 -9.79
C GLN A 113 12.26 15.68 -8.65
N LEU A 114 12.90 14.76 -7.93
CA LEU A 114 13.85 15.09 -6.87
C LEU A 114 15.24 15.25 -7.48
N ASP A 115 15.96 16.27 -7.04
CA ASP A 115 17.41 16.32 -7.19
C ASP A 115 18.08 15.37 -6.18
N GLN A 116 19.40 15.28 -6.23
CA GLN A 116 20.14 14.37 -5.35
C GLN A 116 19.94 14.74 -3.87
N ASP A 117 20.09 16.02 -3.52
CA ASP A 117 19.97 16.50 -2.14
C ASP A 117 18.55 16.36 -1.59
N GLY A 118 17.53 16.55 -2.43
CA GLY A 118 16.13 16.33 -2.09
C GLY A 118 15.83 14.85 -1.84
N TYR A 119 16.35 13.97 -2.68
CA TYR A 119 16.23 12.52 -2.49
C TYR A 119 16.93 12.08 -1.20
N ASP A 120 18.18 12.48 -0.98
CA ASP A 120 18.95 12.06 0.20
C ASP A 120 18.32 12.54 1.51
N ARG A 121 17.81 13.78 1.54
CA ARG A 121 17.06 14.30 2.70
C ARG A 121 15.78 13.51 2.97
N LEU A 122 15.06 13.13 1.92
CA LEU A 122 13.84 12.34 2.06
C LEU A 122 14.14 10.95 2.64
N ILE A 123 15.16 10.26 2.10
CA ILE A 123 15.58 8.94 2.61
C ILE A 123 16.13 9.03 4.04
N GLN A 124 16.86 10.10 4.38
CA GLN A 124 17.30 10.36 5.75
C GLN A 124 16.11 10.58 6.69
N GLY A 125 15.08 11.32 6.25
CA GLY A 125 13.83 11.51 6.98
C GLY A 125 13.12 10.18 7.24
N PHE A 126 13.03 9.31 6.24
CA PHE A 126 12.50 7.95 6.41
C PHE A 126 13.28 7.14 7.45
N ALA A 127 14.61 7.21 7.42
CA ALA A 127 15.45 6.52 8.41
C ALA A 127 15.20 7.04 9.83
N GLN A 128 15.17 8.37 10.00
CA GLN A 128 14.93 9.02 11.30
C GLN A 128 13.54 8.71 11.86
N GLY A 129 12.53 8.62 10.99
CA GLY A 129 11.16 8.25 11.38
C GLY A 129 10.97 6.76 11.69
N GLY A 130 12.02 5.94 11.55
CA GLY A 130 11.99 4.52 11.86
C GLY A 130 11.46 3.64 10.72
N MET A 131 11.44 4.13 9.48
CA MET A 131 10.95 3.34 8.33
C MET A 131 11.68 2.01 8.19
N PHE A 132 12.96 1.97 8.54
CA PHE A 132 13.84 0.81 8.40
C PHE A 132 14.00 -0.01 9.68
N ALA A 133 13.20 0.27 10.72
CA ALA A 133 13.15 -0.52 11.95
C ALA A 133 12.33 -1.80 11.75
N PRO A 134 12.43 -2.80 12.65
CA PRO A 134 11.58 -3.98 12.61
C PRO A 134 10.07 -3.61 12.62
N PRO A 135 9.21 -4.41 11.95
CA PRO A 135 7.78 -4.16 11.92
C PRO A 135 7.17 -4.17 13.35
N PRO A 136 6.22 -3.28 13.66
CA PRO A 136 5.48 -3.30 14.91
C PRO A 136 4.43 -4.44 14.88
N VAL A 137 4.88 -5.69 15.01
CA VAL A 137 4.03 -6.88 14.92
C VAL A 137 2.87 -6.81 15.91
N GLY A 138 1.66 -7.09 15.42
CA GLY A 138 0.42 -7.05 16.18
C GLY A 138 -0.25 -5.67 16.22
N LEU A 139 0.38 -4.63 15.67
CA LEU A 139 -0.25 -3.32 15.55
C LEU A 139 -1.48 -3.39 14.63
N GLU A 140 -2.62 -2.98 15.16
CA GLU A 140 -3.88 -2.88 14.42
C GLU A 140 -4.14 -1.46 13.94
N LEU A 141 -4.52 -1.35 12.67
CA LEU A 141 -4.72 -0.12 11.91
C LEU A 141 -6.17 -0.09 11.38
N PRO A 142 -7.14 0.39 12.19
CA PRO A 142 -8.53 0.49 11.77
C PRO A 142 -8.69 1.45 10.59
N SER A 143 -9.52 1.08 9.62
CA SER A 143 -9.91 1.93 8.48
C SER A 143 -10.40 3.33 8.91
N ARG A 144 -11.26 3.40 9.93
CA ARG A 144 -11.66 4.64 10.61
C ARG A 144 -10.63 5.06 11.66
N SER A 145 -9.43 5.43 11.22
CA SER A 145 -8.39 5.99 12.07
C SER A 145 -7.34 6.75 11.26
N PHE A 146 -6.32 7.25 11.92
CA PHE A 146 -5.17 7.90 11.30
C PHE A 146 -3.93 7.03 11.43
N PHE A 147 -3.31 6.67 10.31
CA PHE A 147 -2.08 5.89 10.33
C PHE A 147 -1.24 6.08 9.06
N TRP A 148 0.03 5.72 9.18
CA TRP A 148 0.94 5.53 8.07
C TRP A 148 1.33 4.07 7.95
N THR A 149 1.44 3.54 6.74
CA THR A 149 2.22 2.34 6.45
C THR A 149 3.36 2.68 5.51
N ALA A 150 4.40 1.86 5.55
CA ALA A 150 5.57 2.00 4.71
C ALA A 150 6.02 0.62 4.26
N ALA A 151 5.93 0.33 2.97
CA ALA A 151 6.51 -0.84 2.33
C ALA A 151 7.73 -0.41 1.50
N MET A 152 8.84 -1.12 1.62
CA MET A 152 10.07 -0.77 0.91
C MET A 152 10.83 -1.98 0.39
N CYS A 153 11.56 -1.77 -0.70
CA CYS A 153 12.72 -2.56 -1.05
C CYS A 153 13.95 -1.68 -0.88
N ARG A 154 14.89 -2.10 -0.04
CA ARG A 154 16.14 -1.39 0.20
C ARG A 154 17.30 -2.37 0.24
N ASP A 155 18.34 -2.14 -0.55
CA ASP A 155 19.51 -3.01 -0.64
C ASP A 155 19.13 -4.49 -0.92
N GLY A 156 18.09 -4.68 -1.74
CA GLY A 156 17.53 -6.00 -2.06
C GLY A 156 16.80 -6.70 -0.92
N ARG A 157 16.45 -5.98 0.15
CA ARG A 157 15.68 -6.49 1.31
C ARG A 157 14.34 -5.78 1.39
N PHE A 158 13.28 -6.58 1.46
CA PHE A 158 11.94 -6.08 1.71
C PHE A 158 11.77 -5.73 3.18
N GLY A 159 10.98 -4.69 3.47
CA GLY A 159 10.41 -4.49 4.80
C GLY A 159 9.07 -3.75 4.74
N LEU A 160 8.35 -3.87 5.86
CA LEU A 160 7.09 -3.18 6.12
C LEU A 160 7.18 -2.59 7.53
N THR A 161 6.67 -1.38 7.71
CA THR A 161 6.40 -0.81 9.03
C THR A 161 5.14 0.05 9.01
N ALA A 162 4.69 0.48 10.18
CA ALA A 162 3.52 1.32 10.33
C ALA A 162 3.55 2.18 11.60
N TRP A 163 2.79 3.27 11.57
CA TRP A 163 2.62 4.19 12.69
C TRP A 163 1.13 4.51 12.83
N LYS A 164 0.59 4.39 14.03
CA LYS A 164 -0.83 4.67 14.31
C LYS A 164 -0.97 5.88 15.20
N TYR A 165 -1.89 6.77 14.85
CA TYR A 165 -2.29 7.87 15.72
C TYR A 165 -3.41 7.42 16.69
N PRO A 166 -3.41 7.93 17.93
CA PRO A 166 -2.32 8.63 18.58
C PRO A 166 -1.29 7.64 19.13
N SER A 167 0.01 7.89 18.92
CA SER A 167 1.08 7.16 19.60
C SER A 167 2.39 7.97 19.61
N VAL A 168 3.31 7.61 20.49
CA VAL A 168 4.65 8.23 20.55
C VAL A 168 5.41 8.03 19.24
N SER A 169 5.33 6.85 18.62
CA SER A 169 6.02 6.58 17.35
C SER A 169 5.43 7.41 16.21
N PHE A 170 4.11 7.58 16.16
CA PHE A 170 3.47 8.46 15.16
C PHE A 170 3.88 9.92 15.36
N ALA A 171 3.93 10.42 16.60
CA ALA A 171 4.36 11.79 16.88
C ALA A 171 5.84 12.03 16.55
N ALA A 172 6.69 11.00 16.60
CA ALA A 172 8.12 11.10 16.36
C ALA A 172 8.55 10.88 14.90
N MET A 173 7.66 10.45 14.01
CA MET A 173 8.03 9.99 12.66
C MET A 173 8.59 11.12 11.76
N GLY A 174 8.01 12.32 11.80
CA GLY A 174 8.51 13.56 11.19
C GLY A 174 8.64 13.63 9.66
N PHE A 175 8.66 12.51 8.94
CA PHE A 175 8.77 12.49 7.48
C PHE A 175 7.51 13.00 6.77
N ASP A 176 6.37 13.00 7.47
CA ASP A 176 5.09 13.51 6.98
C ASP A 176 5.19 14.98 6.60
N VAL A 177 5.86 15.80 7.41
CA VAL A 177 6.11 17.22 7.13
C VAL A 177 6.83 17.40 5.78
N GLN A 178 7.83 16.56 5.48
CA GLN A 178 8.57 16.63 4.22
C GLN A 178 7.71 16.18 3.04
N LEU A 179 7.00 15.06 3.17
CA LEU A 179 6.12 14.54 2.11
C LEU A 179 4.99 15.53 1.79
N PHE A 180 4.38 16.13 2.82
CA PHE A 180 3.33 17.13 2.67
C PHE A 180 3.84 18.41 2.02
N ALA A 181 5.06 18.85 2.33
CA ALA A 181 5.67 20.01 1.67
C ALA A 181 5.99 19.75 0.19
N LEU A 182 6.26 18.51 -0.20
CA LEU A 182 6.46 18.10 -1.59
C LEU A 182 5.14 17.82 -2.33
N ASP A 183 4.00 17.81 -1.62
CA ASP A 183 2.71 17.50 -2.21
C ASP A 183 2.19 18.67 -3.07
N THR A 184 2.22 18.47 -4.38
CA THR A 184 1.78 19.45 -5.39
C THR A 184 0.42 19.11 -6.00
N THR A 185 -0.34 18.17 -5.40
CA THR A 185 -1.66 17.76 -5.91
C THR A 185 -2.73 18.87 -5.81
N GLY A 186 -2.49 19.89 -4.97
CA GLY A 186 -3.45 20.97 -4.71
C GLY A 186 -4.65 20.54 -3.83
N ILE A 187 -4.67 19.30 -3.35
CA ILE A 187 -5.69 18.82 -2.42
C ILE A 187 -5.22 19.09 -0.99
N GLU A 188 -6.10 19.63 -0.15
CA GLU A 188 -5.80 19.86 1.27
C GLU A 188 -5.59 18.56 2.03
N ILE A 189 -4.55 18.53 2.86
CA ILE A 189 -4.21 17.39 3.71
C ILE A 189 -5.24 17.31 4.84
N ASN A 190 -5.87 16.16 5.02
CA ASN A 190 -6.70 15.89 6.19
C ASN A 190 -5.79 15.55 7.38
N PRO A 191 -5.62 16.44 8.38
CA PRO A 191 -4.65 16.23 9.45
C PRO A 191 -5.12 15.18 10.46
N ALA A 192 -4.18 14.47 11.07
CA ALA A 192 -4.47 13.51 12.12
C ALA A 192 -5.16 14.18 13.31
N ARG A 193 -6.29 13.60 13.73
CA ARG A 193 -7.15 14.12 14.79
C ARG A 193 -7.84 12.98 15.53
N GLU A 194 -8.29 13.27 16.75
CA GLU A 194 -9.23 12.38 17.43
C GLU A 194 -10.56 12.34 16.68
N LEU A 195 -11.04 11.13 16.40
CA LEU A 195 -12.33 10.94 15.76
C LEU A 195 -13.42 10.84 16.84
N PRO A 196 -14.48 11.66 16.77
CA PRO A 196 -15.58 11.54 17.72
C PRO A 196 -16.32 10.22 17.54
N VAL A 197 -16.93 9.76 18.63
CA VAL A 197 -17.89 8.66 18.58
C VAL A 197 -19.06 9.08 17.69
N ASP A 198 -19.37 8.26 16.70
CA ASP A 198 -20.41 8.51 15.72
C ASP A 198 -21.38 7.31 15.70
N PRO A 199 -22.49 7.38 16.46
CA PRO A 199 -23.47 6.30 16.51
C PRO A 199 -24.09 5.98 15.14
N VAL A 200 -24.23 6.98 14.27
CA VAL A 200 -24.81 6.80 12.93
C VAL A 200 -23.85 6.04 12.04
N TRP A 201 -22.56 6.39 12.06
CA TRP A 201 -21.56 5.61 11.34
C TRP A 201 -21.44 4.20 11.90
N ASN A 202 -21.47 4.02 13.22
CA ASN A 202 -21.42 2.69 13.83
C ASN A 202 -22.59 1.80 13.39
N ASP A 203 -23.80 2.36 13.34
CA ASP A 203 -24.99 1.68 12.81
C ASP A 203 -24.79 1.29 11.34
N LYS A 204 -24.36 2.23 10.48
CA LYS A 204 -24.03 1.95 9.06
C LYS A 204 -22.96 0.87 8.91
N ALA A 205 -21.91 0.93 9.72
CA ALA A 205 -20.82 -0.05 9.71
C ALA A 205 -21.30 -1.44 10.12
N SER A 206 -22.22 -1.53 11.09
CA SER A 206 -22.84 -2.79 11.51
C SER A 206 -23.72 -3.41 10.41
N ARG A 207 -24.30 -2.56 9.55
CA ARG A 207 -25.07 -2.96 8.36
C ARG A 207 -24.22 -3.12 7.09
N LEU A 208 -22.89 -2.99 7.18
CA LEU A 208 -21.97 -3.05 6.03
C LEU A 208 -22.23 -2.00 4.94
N GLU A 209 -22.87 -0.88 5.30
CA GLU A 209 -23.17 0.22 4.37
C GLU A 209 -21.98 1.16 4.15
N VAL A 210 -20.94 1.04 4.98
CA VAL A 210 -19.68 1.78 4.86
C VAL A 210 -18.49 0.82 5.02
N PRO A 211 -17.36 1.07 4.34
CA PRO A 211 -16.13 0.34 4.60
C PRO A 211 -15.72 0.40 6.07
N ASN A 212 -15.67 -0.77 6.70
CA ASN A 212 -15.15 -0.98 8.04
C ASN A 212 -14.28 -2.25 8.05
N PHE A 213 -13.00 -2.07 8.34
CA PHE A 213 -11.99 -3.12 8.46
C PHE A 213 -10.84 -2.62 9.34
N SER A 214 -9.93 -3.53 9.71
CA SER A 214 -8.68 -3.21 10.39
C SER A 214 -7.56 -4.01 9.73
N LEU A 215 -6.42 -3.37 9.46
CA LEU A 215 -5.22 -4.05 9.02
C LEU A 215 -4.39 -4.45 10.24
N LYS A 216 -3.79 -5.63 10.23
CA LYS A 216 -2.86 -6.06 11.28
C LYS A 216 -1.47 -6.29 10.72
N VAL A 217 -0.47 -5.65 11.34
CA VAL A 217 0.94 -5.89 11.02
C VAL A 217 1.35 -7.27 11.49
N THR A 218 1.80 -8.12 10.57
CA THR A 218 2.25 -9.48 10.86
C THR A 218 3.78 -9.59 10.94
N ALA A 219 4.28 -10.72 11.46
CA ALA A 219 5.71 -10.96 11.61
C ALA A 219 6.47 -11.07 10.27
N ASP A 220 5.78 -11.51 9.22
CA ASP A 220 6.30 -11.55 7.86
C ASP A 220 6.10 -10.23 7.11
N GLY A 221 5.61 -9.17 7.78
CA GLY A 221 5.44 -7.85 7.19
C GLY A 221 4.31 -7.78 6.16
N LEU A 222 3.31 -8.66 6.26
CA LEU A 222 2.06 -8.57 5.52
C LEU A 222 1.02 -7.81 6.35
N LEU A 223 -0.07 -7.41 5.70
CA LEU A 223 -1.24 -6.84 6.34
C LEU A 223 -2.43 -7.78 6.13
N GLN A 224 -3.10 -8.15 7.22
CA GLN A 224 -4.28 -9.02 7.27
C GLN A 224 -5.49 -8.30 7.85
#